data_AF-A0A9X4E782-F1
#
_entry.id   AF-A0A9X4E782-F1
#
_cell.length_a   1.000
_cell.length_b   1.000
_cell.length_c   1.000
_cell.angle_alpha   90.00
_cell.angle_beta   90.00
_cell.angle_gamma   90.00
#
_symmetry.space_group_name_H-M   'P 1'
#
loop_
_entity.id
_entity.type
_entity.pdbx_description
1 polymer ?
#
loop_
_entity_poly.entity_id
_entity_poly.type
_entity_poly.pdbx_seq_one_letter_code
_entity_poly.pdbx_strand_id
1 'polypeptide(L)'
;MTDKTAKPNVKDFTFTHQALSLPNSFFTLSHGEPVLQIDLGDARGTIPVKQVAQMFSIAPDSTDGQLLGMVASSLKFVRIIHNGDRIPSEILDGTASWTIEARHRDLAFIKIGGSLLKAIAGAREHTALDESEEAKRRMREQAAEIASLVGLPPDRKQEVVDRVEVLANELGFLEALREYFKPVFDIGRKLREMQKLARGDRELDHQLRRIQTLLKVPVDKYREWFDEVEAGTGEAVAALKQFEGTVAMLRRHRDGLHFETLAWEDIPQRWKALDPAKDEAMFEISRLYRFLASRYLDTKVWFSG
;
A
#
# COMPACT_ATOMS: atom_id res chain seq x y z
N MET A 1 -14.24 40.31 -8.71
CA MET A 1 -12.94 39.72 -8.34
C MET A 1 -13.17 38.23 -8.15
N THR A 2 -12.84 37.44 -9.17
CA THR A 2 -13.04 35.99 -9.19
C THR A 2 -11.94 35.32 -8.34
N ASP A 3 -12.37 34.55 -7.36
CA ASP A 3 -11.54 33.73 -6.50
C ASP A 3 -10.64 32.80 -7.36
N LYS A 4 -9.33 33.02 -7.27
CA LYS A 4 -8.29 32.27 -8.00
C LYS A 4 -7.80 31.05 -7.23
N THR A 5 -8.49 30.59 -6.18
CA THR A 5 -8.02 29.50 -5.31
C THR A 5 -8.89 28.25 -5.28
N ALA A 6 -9.98 28.20 -6.07
CA ALA A 6 -10.71 26.96 -6.26
C ALA A 6 -9.89 25.99 -7.14
N LYS A 7 -9.20 25.03 -6.51
CA LYS A 7 -8.65 23.87 -7.24
C LYS A 7 -9.79 23.27 -8.07
N PRO A 8 -9.63 23.10 -9.40
CA PRO A 8 -10.65 22.46 -10.20
C PRO A 8 -10.95 21.08 -9.61
N ASN A 9 -12.23 20.74 -9.46
CA ASN A 9 -12.69 19.44 -8.97
C ASN A 9 -12.49 18.38 -10.07
N VAL A 10 -11.23 18.14 -10.41
CA VAL A 10 -10.81 17.19 -11.43
C VAL A 10 -10.89 15.80 -10.83
N LYS A 11 -11.70 14.94 -11.44
CA LYS A 11 -11.90 13.55 -11.00
C LYS A 11 -11.26 12.54 -11.94
N ASP A 12 -10.95 12.95 -13.16
CA ASP A 12 -10.49 12.09 -14.24
C ASP A 12 -9.30 12.74 -14.97
N PHE A 13 -8.39 11.91 -15.47
CA PHE A 13 -7.26 12.31 -16.31
C PHE A 13 -7.74 12.67 -17.71
N THR A 14 -8.37 13.82 -17.88
CA THR A 14 -8.87 14.27 -19.20
C THR A 14 -7.84 15.17 -19.87
N PHE A 15 -6.91 14.56 -20.61
CA PHE A 15 -5.90 15.28 -21.38
C PHE A 15 -6.46 15.80 -22.69
N THR A 16 -6.23 17.09 -22.98
CA THR A 16 -6.67 17.74 -24.23
C THR A 16 -5.59 17.80 -25.29
N HIS A 17 -4.32 17.79 -24.88
CA HIS A 17 -3.19 17.82 -25.80
C HIS A 17 -3.13 16.55 -26.65
N GLN A 18 -2.96 16.70 -27.96
CA GLN A 18 -2.97 15.59 -28.92
C GLN A 18 -1.92 14.52 -28.59
N ALA A 19 -0.74 14.93 -28.16
CA ALA A 19 0.35 14.01 -27.80
C ALA A 19 0.06 13.16 -26.55
N LEU A 20 -0.85 13.61 -25.67
CA LEU A 20 -1.23 12.89 -24.44
C LEU A 20 -2.55 12.11 -24.61
N SER A 21 -3.21 12.29 -25.74
CA SER A 21 -4.47 11.64 -26.12
C SER A 21 -4.28 10.68 -27.29
N LEU A 22 -3.03 10.30 -27.58
CA LEU A 22 -2.73 9.33 -28.63
C LEU A 22 -3.37 7.96 -28.29
N PRO A 23 -3.92 7.25 -29.28
CA PRO A 23 -4.38 5.88 -29.09
C PRO A 23 -3.26 4.99 -28.52
N ASN A 24 -3.64 4.08 -27.62
CA ASN A 24 -2.72 3.15 -26.94
C ASN A 24 -1.59 3.81 -26.11
N SER A 25 -1.64 5.13 -25.89
CA SER A 25 -0.71 5.79 -24.99
C SER A 25 -1.15 5.63 -23.54
N PHE A 26 -0.17 5.43 -22.65
CA PHE A 26 -0.44 5.31 -21.22
C PHE A 26 0.78 5.69 -20.39
N PHE A 27 0.54 6.13 -19.16
CA PHE A 27 1.59 6.39 -18.19
C PHE A 27 1.82 5.17 -17.30
N THR A 28 3.07 4.89 -16.96
CA THR A 28 3.45 3.81 -16.05
C THR A 28 4.77 4.11 -15.34
N LEU A 29 5.19 3.26 -14.41
CA LEU A 29 6.53 3.33 -13.83
C LEU A 29 7.48 2.40 -14.59
N SER A 30 8.58 2.96 -15.10
CA SER A 30 9.70 2.21 -15.64
C SER A 30 10.91 2.43 -14.74
N HIS A 31 11.45 1.36 -14.13
CA HIS A 31 12.56 1.43 -13.17
C HIS A 31 12.35 2.46 -12.04
N GLY A 32 11.11 2.67 -11.60
CA GLY A 32 10.74 3.63 -10.56
C GLY A 32 10.53 5.07 -11.05
N GLU A 33 10.72 5.35 -12.33
CA GLU A 33 10.45 6.66 -12.91
C GLU A 33 9.09 6.67 -13.67
N PRO A 34 8.24 7.69 -13.44
CA PRO A 34 7.05 7.92 -14.25
C PRO A 34 7.42 8.19 -15.72
N VAL A 35 6.89 7.36 -16.62
CA VAL A 35 7.08 7.48 -18.06
C VAL A 35 5.75 7.43 -18.79
N LEU A 36 5.69 8.12 -19.93
CA LEU A 36 4.67 7.95 -20.95
C LEU A 36 5.16 6.89 -21.96
N GLN A 37 4.34 5.88 -22.20
CA GLN A 37 4.50 4.91 -23.29
C GLN A 37 3.63 5.35 -24.46
N ILE A 38 4.22 5.41 -25.65
CA ILE A 38 3.51 5.70 -26.91
C ILE A 38 3.91 4.71 -27.98
N ASP A 39 2.98 4.38 -28.86
CA ASP A 39 3.28 3.61 -30.07
C ASP A 39 3.96 4.51 -31.11
N LEU A 40 5.05 4.02 -31.70
CA LEU A 40 5.84 4.66 -32.76
C LEU A 40 5.97 3.67 -33.93
N GLY A 41 4.91 3.52 -34.72
CA GLY A 41 4.83 2.48 -35.76
C GLY A 41 4.85 1.10 -35.13
N ASP A 42 5.87 0.29 -35.45
CA ASP A 42 6.05 -1.07 -34.91
C ASP A 42 6.83 -1.10 -33.58
N ALA A 43 7.31 0.05 -33.09
CA ALA A 43 8.09 0.17 -31.86
C ALA A 43 7.31 0.91 -30.76
N ARG A 44 7.73 0.74 -29.50
CA ARG A 44 7.25 1.57 -28.38
C ARG A 44 8.28 2.62 -28.00
N GLY A 45 7.85 3.88 -27.95
CA GLY A 45 8.59 4.98 -27.38
C GLY A 45 8.34 5.10 -25.89
N THR A 46 9.39 5.35 -25.10
CA THR A 46 9.31 5.66 -23.67
C THR A 46 9.83 7.06 -23.43
N ILE A 47 9.00 7.92 -22.82
CA ILE A 47 9.35 9.31 -22.53
C ILE A 47 9.15 9.59 -21.04
N PRO A 48 10.18 10.00 -20.28
CA PRO A 48 10.01 10.41 -18.89
C PRO A 48 8.99 11.54 -18.76
N VAL A 49 8.05 11.44 -17.80
CA VAL A 49 6.97 12.44 -17.62
C VAL A 49 7.51 13.86 -17.45
N LYS A 50 8.68 14.01 -16.81
CA LYS A 50 9.36 15.31 -16.66
C LYS A 50 9.76 15.95 -18.00
N GLN A 51 10.05 15.13 -19.00
CA GLN A 51 10.42 15.58 -20.35
C GLN A 51 9.19 15.77 -21.24
N VAL A 52 8.09 15.03 -21.00
CA VAL A 52 6.84 15.13 -21.77
C VAL A 52 6.36 16.58 -21.87
N ALA A 53 6.30 17.31 -20.75
CA ALA A 53 5.84 18.70 -20.75
C ALA A 53 6.74 19.61 -21.60
N GLN A 54 8.06 19.41 -21.55
CA GLN A 54 9.03 20.19 -22.32
C GLN A 54 8.97 19.84 -23.82
N MET A 55 8.94 18.54 -24.14
CA MET A 55 8.92 18.04 -25.52
C MET A 55 7.68 18.50 -26.29
N PHE A 56 6.53 18.54 -25.62
CA PHE A 56 5.26 18.93 -26.23
C PHE A 56 4.86 20.37 -25.94
N SER A 57 5.76 21.18 -25.35
CA SER A 57 5.49 22.60 -25.02
C SER A 57 4.21 22.81 -24.18
N ILE A 58 3.95 21.92 -23.23
CA ILE A 58 2.80 21.98 -22.33
C ILE A 58 3.12 22.90 -21.15
N ALA A 59 2.37 23.99 -21.02
CA ALA A 59 2.58 24.95 -19.94
C ALA A 59 2.26 24.34 -18.56
N PRO A 60 3.08 24.52 -17.51
CA PRO A 60 2.85 23.91 -16.20
C PRO A 60 1.53 24.31 -15.52
N ASP A 61 1.05 25.51 -15.80
CA ASP A 61 -0.19 26.08 -15.26
C ASP A 61 -1.43 25.69 -16.07
N SER A 62 -1.26 25.11 -17.27
CA SER A 62 -2.36 24.56 -18.06
C SER A 62 -3.01 23.34 -17.37
N THR A 63 -4.24 23.01 -17.75
CA THR A 63 -4.95 21.82 -17.26
C THR A 63 -4.11 20.55 -17.46
N ASP A 64 -3.54 20.36 -18.66
CA ASP A 64 -2.71 19.19 -18.97
C ASP A 64 -1.41 19.18 -18.16
N GLY A 65 -0.80 20.36 -17.92
CA GLY A 65 0.37 20.50 -17.06
C GLY A 65 0.09 20.09 -15.60
N GLN A 66 -1.06 20.50 -15.06
CA GLN A 66 -1.50 20.10 -13.72
C GLN A 66 -1.78 18.59 -13.64
N LEU A 67 -2.46 18.02 -14.66
CA LEU A 67 -2.73 16.58 -14.74
C LEU A 67 -1.44 15.76 -14.84
N LEU A 68 -0.44 16.19 -15.62
CA LEU A 68 0.87 15.55 -15.67
C LEU A 68 1.56 15.54 -14.30
N GLY A 69 1.40 16.60 -13.51
CA GLY A 69 1.86 16.63 -12.12
C GLY A 69 1.17 15.59 -11.24
N MET A 70 -0.13 15.36 -11.46
CA MET A 70 -0.92 14.35 -10.73
C MET A 70 -0.58 12.91 -11.16
N VAL A 71 -0.21 12.67 -12.43
CA VAL A 71 0.18 11.34 -12.94
C VAL A 71 1.30 10.75 -12.09
N ALA A 72 2.37 11.50 -11.84
CA ALA A 72 3.53 11.01 -11.09
C ALA A 72 3.15 10.55 -9.66
N SER A 73 2.24 11.28 -9.01
CA SER A 73 1.75 10.91 -7.67
C SER A 73 0.77 9.74 -7.74
N SER A 74 -0.06 9.67 -8.77
CA SER A 74 -1.11 8.66 -8.95
C SER A 74 -0.55 7.28 -9.28
N LEU A 75 0.58 7.21 -9.98
CA LEU A 75 1.30 5.96 -10.27
C LEU A 75 1.86 5.26 -9.02
N LYS A 76 1.74 5.86 -7.84
CA LYS A 76 1.97 5.18 -6.55
C LYS A 76 0.82 4.23 -6.16
N PHE A 77 -0.36 4.42 -6.75
CA PHE A 77 -1.59 3.71 -6.37
C PHE A 77 -2.11 2.80 -7.48
N VAL A 78 -1.75 3.10 -8.74
CA VAL A 78 -2.14 2.34 -9.93
C VAL A 78 -0.93 2.07 -10.82
N ARG A 79 -0.98 0.96 -11.58
CA ARG A 79 0.12 0.54 -12.46
C ARG A 79 0.20 1.33 -13.76
N ILE A 80 -0.97 1.66 -14.29
CA ILE A 80 -1.14 2.26 -15.61
C ILE A 80 -2.21 3.34 -15.49
N ILE A 81 -2.00 4.46 -16.17
CA ILE A 81 -2.98 5.55 -16.32
C ILE A 81 -3.15 5.84 -17.81
N HIS A 82 -4.38 5.73 -18.30
CA HIS A 82 -4.80 6.16 -19.62
C HIS A 82 -5.49 7.53 -19.56
N ASN A 83 -5.59 8.17 -20.71
CA ASN A 83 -6.48 9.32 -20.86
C ASN A 83 -7.94 8.89 -20.62
N GLY A 84 -8.65 9.61 -19.76
CA GLY A 84 -10.01 9.32 -19.31
C GLY A 84 -10.09 8.45 -18.05
N ASP A 85 -8.97 7.92 -17.54
CA ASP A 85 -8.99 7.15 -16.30
C ASP A 85 -9.33 8.05 -15.10
N ARG A 86 -10.02 7.47 -14.12
CA ARG A 86 -10.33 8.16 -12.87
C ARG A 86 -9.06 8.37 -12.05
N ILE A 87 -8.93 9.55 -11.46
CA ILE A 87 -7.85 9.86 -10.52
C ILE A 87 -8.05 9.02 -9.25
N PRO A 88 -7.00 8.33 -8.75
CA PRO A 88 -7.11 7.53 -7.53
C PRO A 88 -7.60 8.37 -6.36
N SER A 89 -8.55 7.84 -5.58
CA SER A 89 -9.12 8.53 -4.41
C SER A 89 -8.04 8.91 -3.39
N GLU A 90 -6.91 8.20 -3.35
CA GLU A 90 -5.77 8.54 -2.49
C GLU A 90 -5.22 9.95 -2.78
N ILE A 91 -5.34 10.41 -4.02
CA ILE A 91 -4.94 11.76 -4.45
C ILE A 91 -6.04 12.78 -4.17
N LEU A 92 -7.32 12.36 -4.27
CA LEU A 92 -8.47 13.26 -4.16
C LEU A 92 -8.83 13.57 -2.71
N ASP A 93 -8.95 12.54 -1.87
CA ASP A 93 -9.43 12.63 -0.49
C ASP A 93 -8.66 11.73 0.50
N GLY A 94 -7.66 10.98 0.02
CA GLY A 94 -6.85 10.08 0.82
C GLY A 94 -7.52 8.74 1.14
N THR A 95 -8.72 8.47 0.63
CA THR A 95 -9.34 7.13 0.74
C THR A 95 -8.73 6.17 -0.28
N ALA A 96 -8.81 4.87 -0.01
CA ALA A 96 -8.29 3.86 -0.93
C ALA A 96 -9.17 3.77 -2.19
N SER A 97 -8.55 3.72 -3.36
CA SER A 97 -9.20 3.49 -4.66
C SER A 97 -9.44 2.01 -4.97
N TRP A 98 -8.88 1.12 -4.15
CA TRP A 98 -8.99 -0.33 -4.26
C TRP A 98 -9.94 -0.90 -3.21
N THR A 99 -10.34 -2.16 -3.40
CA THR A 99 -11.34 -2.82 -2.55
C THR A 99 -10.77 -4.02 -1.81
N ILE A 100 -11.30 -4.27 -0.61
CA ILE A 100 -10.98 -5.43 0.23
C ILE A 100 -12.21 -6.27 0.52
N GLU A 101 -11.97 -7.54 0.82
CA GLU A 101 -13.00 -8.46 1.31
C GLU A 101 -13.58 -8.01 2.67
N ALA A 102 -14.85 -8.31 2.91
CA ALA A 102 -15.58 -7.91 4.12
C ALA A 102 -14.90 -8.41 5.41
N ARG A 103 -14.37 -9.63 5.40
CA ARG A 103 -13.69 -10.25 6.55
C ARG A 103 -12.54 -9.43 7.12
N HIS A 104 -11.85 -8.63 6.29
CA HIS A 104 -10.77 -7.76 6.76
C HIS A 104 -11.30 -6.57 7.55
N ARG A 105 -12.41 -5.99 7.10
CA ARG A 105 -13.11 -4.92 7.83
C ARG A 105 -13.68 -5.46 9.15
N ASP A 106 -14.26 -6.65 9.11
CA ASP A 106 -14.81 -7.28 10.32
C ASP A 106 -13.74 -7.57 11.35
N LEU A 107 -12.60 -8.14 10.93
CA LEU A 107 -11.46 -8.37 11.81
C LEU A 107 -10.94 -7.08 12.43
N ALA A 108 -10.79 -6.03 11.62
CA ALA A 108 -10.33 -4.72 12.10
C ALA A 108 -11.33 -4.10 13.09
N PHE A 109 -12.63 -4.20 12.81
CA PHE A 109 -13.68 -3.69 13.69
C PHE A 109 -13.71 -4.43 15.02
N ILE A 110 -13.62 -5.77 15.01
CA ILE A 110 -13.53 -6.59 16.22
C ILE A 110 -12.33 -6.19 17.08
N LYS A 111 -11.15 -5.96 16.46
CA LYS A 111 -9.93 -5.57 17.19
C LYS A 111 -10.09 -4.21 17.89
N ILE A 112 -10.49 -3.17 17.16
CA ILE A 112 -10.61 -1.83 17.73
C ILE A 112 -11.77 -1.74 18.71
N GLY A 113 -12.93 -2.34 18.39
CA GLY A 113 -14.09 -2.39 19.26
C GLY A 113 -13.81 -3.14 20.56
N GLY A 114 -13.16 -4.31 20.48
CA GLY A 114 -12.75 -5.07 21.66
C GLY A 114 -11.78 -4.29 22.56
N SER A 115 -10.82 -3.58 21.98
CA SER A 115 -9.89 -2.72 22.74
C SER A 115 -10.64 -1.59 23.47
N LEU A 116 -11.62 -0.95 22.83
CA LEU A 116 -12.45 0.11 23.45
C LEU A 116 -13.35 -0.43 24.56
N LEU A 117 -14.05 -1.55 24.33
CA LEU A 117 -14.92 -2.15 25.34
C LEU A 117 -14.12 -2.63 26.56
N LYS A 118 -12.91 -3.16 26.35
CA LYS A 118 -11.99 -3.50 27.44
C LYS A 118 -11.56 -2.27 28.24
N ALA A 119 -11.37 -1.12 27.60
CA ALA A 119 -11.04 0.12 28.28
C ALA A 119 -12.19 0.61 29.18
N ILE A 120 -13.45 0.39 28.77
CA ILE A 120 -14.65 0.74 29.55
C ILE A 120 -14.86 -0.22 30.73
N ALA A 121 -14.92 -1.53 30.47
CA ALA A 121 -15.18 -2.54 31.50
C ALA A 121 -14.02 -2.67 32.52
N GLY A 122 -12.88 -2.05 32.23
CA GLY A 122 -11.63 -2.25 32.94
C GLY A 122 -10.98 -3.60 32.59
N ALA A 123 -9.72 -3.78 32.97
CA ALA A 123 -8.91 -4.94 32.60
C ALA A 123 -9.40 -6.31 33.17
N ARG A 124 -10.53 -6.34 33.89
CA ARG A 124 -11.04 -7.52 34.59
C ARG A 124 -12.08 -8.33 33.80
N GLU A 125 -12.69 -7.77 32.76
CA GLU A 125 -13.54 -8.54 31.84
C GLU A 125 -12.82 -8.85 30.54
N HIS A 126 -12.67 -10.13 30.22
CA HIS A 126 -12.32 -10.57 28.87
C HIS A 126 -13.59 -10.57 28.03
N THR A 127 -13.93 -9.44 27.42
CA THR A 127 -14.94 -9.39 26.36
C THR A 127 -14.28 -9.79 25.05
N ALA A 128 -14.04 -11.10 24.88
CA ALA A 128 -13.76 -11.64 23.54
C ALA A 128 -14.98 -11.38 22.66
N LEU A 129 -14.78 -10.69 21.54
CA LEU A 129 -15.80 -10.46 20.53
C LEU A 129 -15.50 -11.41 19.37
N ASP A 130 -16.39 -12.37 19.16
CA ASP A 130 -16.25 -13.34 18.07
C ASP A 130 -16.98 -12.89 16.80
N GLU A 131 -17.86 -11.88 16.90
CA GLU A 131 -18.72 -11.40 15.81
C GLU A 131 -18.70 -9.87 15.67
N SER A 132 -18.57 -9.41 14.42
CA SER A 132 -18.50 -7.98 14.05
C SER A 132 -19.79 -7.22 14.36
N GLU A 133 -20.96 -7.83 14.13
CA GLU A 133 -22.24 -7.18 14.42
C GLU A 133 -22.48 -7.01 15.92
N GLU A 134 -22.06 -7.98 16.73
CA GLU A 134 -22.10 -7.85 18.20
C GLU A 134 -21.16 -6.75 18.68
N ALA A 135 -19.94 -6.69 18.11
CA ALA A 135 -18.98 -5.63 18.38
C ALA A 135 -19.58 -4.25 18.05
N LYS A 136 -20.21 -4.09 16.88
CA LYS A 136 -20.87 -2.84 16.45
C LYS A 136 -22.02 -2.45 17.37
N ARG A 137 -22.86 -3.41 17.75
CA ARG A 137 -23.98 -3.17 18.67
C ARG A 137 -23.49 -2.65 20.01
N ARG A 138 -22.56 -3.38 20.65
CA ARG A 138 -21.99 -2.98 21.96
C ARG A 138 -21.28 -1.63 21.88
N MET A 139 -20.52 -1.38 20.81
CA MET A 139 -19.90 -0.09 20.55
C MET A 139 -20.92 1.06 20.57
N ARG A 140 -22.06 0.90 19.89
CA ARG A 140 -23.12 1.92 19.84
C ARG A 140 -23.80 2.11 21.20
N GLU A 141 -24.05 1.02 21.93
CA GLU A 141 -24.62 1.06 23.28
C GLU A 141 -23.71 1.82 24.26
N GLN A 142 -22.39 1.62 24.16
CA GLN A 142 -21.39 2.22 25.04
C GLN A 142 -20.81 3.55 24.52
N ALA A 143 -21.29 4.06 23.39
CA ALA A 143 -20.67 5.19 22.69
C ALA A 143 -20.55 6.48 23.52
N ALA A 144 -21.50 6.74 24.43
CA ALA A 144 -21.47 7.90 25.32
C ALA A 144 -20.34 7.80 26.39
N GLU A 145 -20.05 6.60 26.85
CA GLU A 145 -18.96 6.35 27.79
C GLU A 145 -17.61 6.43 27.08
N ILE A 146 -17.51 5.88 25.86
CA ILE A 146 -16.31 6.02 25.02
C ILE A 146 -16.06 7.51 24.71
N ALA A 147 -17.10 8.29 24.39
CA ALA A 147 -16.98 9.73 24.20
C ALA A 147 -16.29 10.40 25.39
N SER A 148 -16.76 10.07 26.60
CA SER A 148 -16.16 10.59 27.83
C SER A 148 -14.69 10.18 27.99
N LEU A 149 -14.35 8.93 27.70
CA LEU A 149 -12.96 8.41 27.75
C LEU A 149 -12.02 9.13 26.77
N VAL A 150 -12.50 9.47 25.58
CA VAL A 150 -11.72 10.16 24.55
C VAL A 150 -11.74 11.69 24.70
N GLY A 151 -12.40 12.22 25.74
CA GLY A 151 -12.45 13.65 26.03
C GLY A 151 -13.50 14.43 25.24
N LEU A 152 -14.51 13.74 24.71
CA LEU A 152 -15.68 14.33 24.06
C LEU A 152 -16.89 14.35 25.01
N PRO A 153 -17.75 15.37 24.93
CA PRO A 153 -19.05 15.37 25.58
C PRO A 153 -19.89 14.10 25.24
N PRO A 154 -20.63 13.49 26.19
CA PRO A 154 -21.40 12.26 25.97
C PRO A 154 -22.46 12.37 24.86
N ASP A 155 -22.99 13.56 24.60
CA ASP A 155 -23.95 13.86 23.54
C ASP A 155 -23.30 13.81 22.14
N ARG A 156 -21.97 13.92 22.03
CA ARG A 156 -21.20 13.70 20.80
C ARG A 156 -20.86 12.22 20.54
N LYS A 157 -21.63 11.29 21.11
CA LYS A 157 -21.44 9.83 20.92
C LYS A 157 -21.42 9.38 19.45
N GLN A 158 -22.18 10.02 18.57
CA GLN A 158 -22.20 9.65 17.14
C GLN A 158 -20.85 9.89 16.47
N GLU A 159 -20.18 10.99 16.81
CA GLU A 159 -18.86 11.28 16.25
C GLU A 159 -17.82 10.23 16.64
N VAL A 160 -17.91 9.66 17.83
CA VAL A 160 -17.05 8.54 18.24
C VAL A 160 -17.31 7.31 17.39
N VAL A 161 -18.58 6.98 17.15
CA VAL A 161 -18.95 5.86 16.28
C VAL A 161 -18.37 6.06 14.88
N ASP A 162 -18.53 7.26 14.30
CA ASP A 162 -18.01 7.59 12.98
C ASP A 162 -16.47 7.48 12.94
N ARG A 163 -15.77 7.98 13.96
CA ARG A 163 -14.31 7.86 14.07
C ARG A 163 -13.85 6.40 14.16
N VAL A 164 -14.57 5.57 14.91
CA VAL A 164 -14.27 4.13 15.00
C VAL A 164 -14.47 3.44 13.66
N GLU A 165 -15.55 3.75 12.94
CA GLU A 165 -15.82 3.20 11.61
C GLU A 165 -14.72 3.60 10.62
N VAL A 166 -14.25 4.85 10.64
CA VAL A 166 -13.12 5.31 9.82
C VAL A 166 -11.84 4.53 10.16
N LEU A 167 -11.46 4.45 11.44
CA LEU A 167 -10.25 3.71 11.85
C LEU A 167 -10.33 2.23 11.50
N ALA A 168 -11.49 1.59 11.74
CA ALA A 168 -11.72 0.20 11.40
C ALA A 168 -11.61 -0.04 9.89
N ASN A 169 -12.12 0.87 9.07
CA ASN A 169 -12.01 0.76 7.61
C ASN A 169 -10.55 0.87 7.15
N GLU A 170 -9.78 1.85 7.66
CA GLU A 170 -8.35 1.99 7.31
C GLU A 170 -7.52 0.80 7.79
N LEU A 171 -7.78 0.29 9.00
CA LEU A 171 -7.18 -0.94 9.51
C LEU A 171 -7.57 -2.16 8.68
N GLY A 172 -8.80 -2.22 8.16
CA GLY A 172 -9.23 -3.29 7.26
C GLY A 172 -8.36 -3.41 6.02
N PHE A 173 -7.95 -2.28 5.42
CA PHE A 173 -7.01 -2.30 4.30
C PHE A 173 -5.64 -2.85 4.71
N LEU A 174 -5.16 -2.49 5.90
CA LEU A 174 -3.90 -2.99 6.45
C LEU A 174 -3.97 -4.49 6.79
N GLU A 175 -5.12 -5.02 7.21
CA GLU A 175 -5.32 -6.47 7.38
C GLU A 175 -5.26 -7.22 6.05
N ALA A 176 -5.83 -6.66 4.98
CA ALA A 176 -5.71 -7.24 3.64
C ALA A 176 -4.26 -7.26 3.15
N LEU A 177 -3.53 -6.16 3.36
CA LEU A 177 -2.10 -6.07 3.04
C LEU A 177 -1.29 -7.07 3.87
N ARG A 178 -1.58 -7.20 5.17
CA ARG A 178 -0.92 -8.18 6.04
C ARG A 178 -1.08 -9.59 5.50
N GLU A 179 -2.25 -9.94 5.00
CA GLU A 179 -2.45 -11.23 4.35
C GLU A 179 -1.65 -11.39 3.05
N TYR A 180 -1.64 -10.36 2.19
CA TYR A 180 -0.85 -10.36 0.96
C TYR A 180 0.66 -10.58 1.24
N PHE A 181 1.20 -9.99 2.30
CA PHE A 181 2.63 -10.10 2.64
C PHE A 181 3.00 -11.38 3.40
N LYS A 182 2.04 -12.18 3.90
CA LYS A 182 2.36 -13.46 4.58
C LYS A 182 3.26 -14.37 3.72
N PRO A 183 2.95 -14.65 2.44
CA PRO A 183 3.84 -15.44 1.60
C PRO A 183 5.21 -14.78 1.38
N VAL A 184 5.30 -13.44 1.29
CA VAL A 184 6.58 -12.72 1.17
C VAL A 184 7.49 -13.02 2.36
N PHE A 185 6.93 -12.98 3.57
CA PHE A 185 7.65 -13.31 4.80
C PHE A 185 8.09 -14.78 4.86
N ASP A 186 7.34 -15.67 4.22
CA ASP A 186 7.63 -17.10 4.16
C ASP A 186 8.70 -17.47 3.12
N ILE A 187 9.00 -16.61 2.13
CA ILE A 187 10.04 -16.86 1.11
C ILE A 187 11.38 -17.18 1.77
N GLY A 188 11.77 -16.44 2.80
CA GLY A 188 13.04 -16.67 3.50
C GLY A 188 13.14 -18.07 4.12
N ARG A 189 12.03 -18.63 4.63
CA ARG A 189 11.99 -20.02 5.10
C ARG A 189 12.18 -20.99 3.95
N LYS A 190 11.47 -20.81 2.84
CA LYS A 190 11.58 -21.69 1.66
C LYS A 190 12.99 -21.69 1.06
N LEU A 191 13.65 -20.53 1.00
CA LEU A 191 15.06 -20.44 0.58
C LEU A 191 15.99 -21.26 1.49
N ARG A 192 15.74 -21.28 2.81
CA ARG A 192 16.53 -22.11 3.75
C ARG A 192 16.25 -23.60 3.57
N GLU A 193 15.03 -23.98 3.21
CA GLU A 193 14.70 -25.37 2.87
C GLU A 193 15.42 -25.80 1.58
N MET A 194 15.41 -24.97 0.54
CA MET A 194 16.17 -25.21 -0.70
C MET A 194 17.67 -25.34 -0.45
N GLN A 195 18.26 -24.50 0.41
CA GLN A 195 19.68 -24.61 0.81
C GLN A 195 20.00 -25.96 1.45
N LYS A 196 19.07 -26.52 2.23
CA LYS A 196 19.25 -27.85 2.85
C LYS A 196 19.16 -28.98 1.81
N LEU A 197 18.37 -28.80 0.76
CA LEU A 197 18.24 -29.77 -0.34
C LEU A 197 19.43 -29.70 -1.30
N ALA A 198 19.98 -28.50 -1.52
CA ALA A 198 21.16 -28.23 -2.35
C ALA A 198 22.49 -28.70 -1.74
N ARG A 199 22.48 -29.63 -0.77
CA ARG A 199 23.70 -30.13 -0.10
C ARG A 199 24.68 -30.70 -1.13
N GLY A 200 25.80 -30.02 -1.31
CA GLY A 200 26.85 -30.41 -2.26
C GLY A 200 26.96 -29.48 -3.48
N ASP A 201 25.91 -28.70 -3.77
CA ASP A 201 25.94 -27.66 -4.80
C ASP A 201 26.36 -26.32 -4.18
N ARG A 202 27.64 -25.99 -4.30
CA ARG A 202 28.21 -24.75 -3.77
C ARG A 202 27.66 -23.52 -4.49
N GLU A 203 27.44 -23.60 -5.79
CA GLU A 203 26.97 -22.46 -6.58
C GLU A 203 25.54 -22.08 -6.17
N LEU A 204 24.68 -23.09 -6.05
CA LEU A 204 23.30 -22.90 -5.60
C LEU A 204 23.23 -22.38 -4.15
N ASP A 205 24.07 -22.88 -3.23
CA ASP A 205 24.14 -22.35 -1.86
C ASP A 205 24.53 -20.86 -1.84
N HIS A 206 25.55 -20.47 -2.62
CA HIS A 206 25.97 -19.07 -2.76
C HIS A 206 24.85 -18.19 -3.33
N GLN A 207 24.17 -18.63 -4.38
CA GLN A 207 23.05 -17.90 -4.98
C GLN A 207 21.91 -17.70 -3.98
N LEU A 208 21.51 -18.75 -3.25
CA LEU A 208 20.43 -18.70 -2.26
C LEU A 208 20.76 -17.75 -1.10
N ARG A 209 22.01 -17.75 -0.62
CA ARG A 209 22.45 -16.80 0.42
C ARG A 209 22.35 -15.35 -0.05
N ARG A 210 22.78 -15.07 -1.27
CA ARG A 210 22.70 -13.72 -1.85
C ARG A 210 21.25 -13.25 -1.94
N ILE A 211 20.33 -14.12 -2.37
CA ILE A 211 18.89 -13.81 -2.42
C ILE A 211 18.35 -13.53 -1.02
N GLN A 212 18.72 -14.33 -0.01
CA GLN A 212 18.29 -14.09 1.37
C GLN A 212 18.76 -12.73 1.90
N THR A 213 20.00 -12.32 1.60
CA THR A 213 20.51 -11.00 1.98
C THR A 213 19.71 -9.87 1.33
N LEU A 214 19.43 -9.97 0.02
CA LEU A 214 18.63 -8.97 -0.69
C LEU A 214 17.18 -8.93 -0.21
N LEU A 215 16.59 -10.09 0.09
CA LEU A 215 15.20 -10.22 0.56
C LEU A 215 15.01 -9.61 1.95
N LYS A 216 16.04 -9.65 2.81
CA LYS A 216 15.98 -9.12 4.16
C LYS A 216 15.61 -7.63 4.17
N VAL A 217 16.14 -6.85 3.23
CA VAL A 217 15.91 -5.40 3.14
C VAL A 217 14.41 -5.03 3.08
N PRO A 218 13.64 -5.48 2.06
CA PRO A 218 12.20 -5.19 2.03
C PRO A 218 11.42 -5.89 3.16
N VAL A 219 11.81 -7.10 3.57
CA VAL A 219 11.08 -7.83 4.63
C VAL A 219 11.15 -7.10 5.96
N ASP A 220 12.33 -6.62 6.37
CA ASP A 220 12.48 -5.88 7.63
C ASP A 220 11.69 -4.57 7.58
N LYS A 221 11.74 -3.85 6.46
CA LYS A 221 10.97 -2.62 6.22
C LYS A 221 9.45 -2.84 6.36
N TYR A 222 8.91 -3.89 5.76
CA TYR A 222 7.45 -4.14 5.83
C TYR A 222 7.02 -4.56 7.24
N ARG A 223 7.87 -5.32 7.95
CA ARG A 223 7.61 -5.68 9.35
C ARG A 223 7.56 -4.44 10.22
N GLU A 224 8.55 -3.56 10.10
CA GLU A 224 8.60 -2.29 10.81
C GLU A 224 7.33 -1.47 10.58
N TRP A 225 6.85 -1.35 9.34
CA TRP A 225 5.58 -0.66 9.05
C TRP A 225 4.36 -1.31 9.71
N PHE A 226 4.28 -2.64 9.77
CA PHE A 226 3.20 -3.31 10.49
C PHE A 226 3.32 -3.14 12.01
N ASP A 227 4.53 -3.17 12.55
CA ASP A 227 4.80 -2.96 13.98
C ASP A 227 4.45 -1.52 14.39
N GLU A 228 4.74 -0.52 13.55
CA GLU A 228 4.34 0.88 13.77
C GLU A 228 2.82 1.05 13.77
N VAL A 229 2.11 0.38 12.86
CA VAL A 229 0.63 0.35 12.85
C VAL A 229 0.10 -0.26 14.15
N GLU A 230 0.66 -1.39 14.58
CA GLU A 230 0.26 -2.05 15.83
C GLU A 230 0.55 -1.18 17.06
N ALA A 231 1.72 -0.54 17.13
CA ALA A 231 2.07 0.36 18.21
C ALA A 231 1.13 1.58 18.26
N GLY A 232 0.79 2.16 17.11
CA GLY A 232 -0.09 3.32 17.00
C GLY A 232 -1.57 3.02 17.23
N THR A 233 -2.00 1.75 17.18
CA THR A 233 -3.42 1.36 17.33
C THR A 233 -3.69 0.37 18.46
N GLY A 234 -2.65 -0.11 19.16
CA GLY A 234 -2.76 -1.04 20.27
C GLY A 234 -3.58 -0.51 21.44
N GLU A 235 -3.50 0.80 21.70
CA GLU A 235 -4.38 1.50 22.65
C GLU A 235 -5.44 2.31 21.90
N ALA A 236 -6.64 1.73 21.72
CA ALA A 236 -7.69 2.34 20.90
C ALA A 236 -8.19 3.69 21.43
N VAL A 237 -8.18 3.91 22.75
CA VAL A 237 -8.57 5.21 23.34
C VAL A 237 -7.57 6.31 22.95
N ALA A 238 -6.27 6.04 23.05
CA ALA A 238 -5.23 6.98 22.60
C ALA A 238 -5.31 7.24 21.09
N ALA A 239 -5.54 6.19 20.30
CA ALA A 239 -5.71 6.28 18.86
C ALA A 239 -6.88 7.20 18.47
N LEU A 240 -8.01 7.12 19.19
CA LEU A 240 -9.18 8.00 18.99
C LEU A 240 -8.95 9.43 19.49
N LYS A 241 -8.17 9.63 20.56
CA LYS A 241 -7.77 10.98 21.02
C LYS A 241 -6.91 11.68 19.98
N GLN A 242 -6.03 10.94 19.31
CA GLN A 242 -5.15 11.42 18.24
C GLN A 242 -5.72 11.15 16.84
N PHE A 243 -7.04 11.13 16.69
CA PHE A 243 -7.75 10.61 15.51
C PHE A 243 -7.13 11.02 14.17
N GLU A 244 -6.97 12.31 13.90
CA GLU A 244 -6.41 12.81 12.63
C GLU A 244 -4.98 12.29 12.38
N GLY A 245 -4.14 12.27 13.43
CA GLY A 245 -2.77 11.77 13.37
C GLY A 245 -2.74 10.26 13.12
N THR A 246 -3.62 9.52 13.79
CA THR A 246 -3.78 8.08 13.60
C THR A 246 -4.24 7.76 12.17
N VAL A 247 -5.27 8.45 11.66
CA VAL A 247 -5.76 8.25 10.28
C VAL A 247 -4.66 8.56 9.26
N ALA A 248 -3.94 9.67 9.42
CA ALA A 248 -2.85 10.03 8.52
C ALA A 248 -1.71 9.00 8.56
N MET A 249 -1.37 8.47 9.74
CA MET A 249 -0.41 7.37 9.89
C MET A 249 -0.89 6.12 9.15
N LEU A 250 -2.11 5.65 9.42
CA LEU A 250 -2.66 4.44 8.80
C LEU A 250 -2.70 4.55 7.28
N ARG A 251 -3.15 5.68 6.74
CA ARG A 251 -3.17 5.93 5.29
C ARG A 251 -1.78 5.91 4.69
N ARG A 252 -0.79 6.57 5.32
CA ARG A 252 0.59 6.53 4.85
C ARG A 252 1.15 5.11 4.77
N HIS A 253 0.92 4.28 5.78
CA HIS A 253 1.40 2.89 5.76
C HIS A 253 0.60 2.03 4.78
N ARG A 254 -0.73 2.19 4.70
CA ARG A 254 -1.60 1.53 3.72
C ARG A 254 -1.09 1.80 2.31
N ASP A 255 -0.86 3.07 1.99
CA ASP A 255 -0.43 3.55 0.68
C ASP A 255 0.97 3.05 0.32
N GLY A 256 1.91 3.13 1.28
CA GLY A 256 3.26 2.63 1.11
C GLY A 256 3.29 1.12 0.87
N LEU A 257 2.55 0.34 1.67
CA LEU A 257 2.45 -1.11 1.52
C LEU A 257 1.75 -1.50 0.21
N HIS A 258 0.66 -0.82 -0.15
CA HIS A 258 -0.06 -1.05 -1.40
C HIS A 258 0.83 -0.83 -2.61
N PHE A 259 1.60 0.27 -2.62
CA PHE A 259 2.60 0.52 -3.68
C PHE A 259 3.58 -0.65 -3.85
N GLU A 260 4.06 -1.22 -2.75
CA GLU A 260 4.97 -2.36 -2.80
C GLU A 260 4.25 -3.61 -3.36
N THR A 261 2.96 -3.81 -3.10
CA THR A 261 2.20 -4.92 -3.72
C THR A 261 2.16 -4.83 -5.24
N LEU A 262 2.05 -3.60 -5.79
CA LEU A 262 2.07 -3.38 -7.23
C LEU A 262 3.40 -3.83 -7.83
N ALA A 263 4.50 -3.65 -7.11
CA ALA A 263 5.84 -4.05 -7.52
C ALA A 263 6.08 -5.56 -7.39
N TRP A 264 5.59 -6.21 -6.32
CA TRP A 264 5.74 -7.65 -6.08
C TRP A 264 4.93 -8.51 -7.06
N GLU A 265 3.87 -7.95 -7.65
CA GLU A 265 3.01 -8.62 -8.61
C GLU A 265 2.49 -9.98 -8.10
N ASP A 266 2.77 -11.05 -8.83
CA ASP A 266 2.34 -12.43 -8.56
C ASP A 266 3.42 -13.30 -7.89
N ILE A 267 4.61 -12.73 -7.63
CA ILE A 267 5.72 -13.46 -6.98
C ILE A 267 5.28 -14.10 -5.66
N PRO A 268 4.58 -13.42 -4.73
CA PRO A 268 4.21 -14.02 -3.45
C PRO A 268 3.31 -15.25 -3.61
N GLN A 269 2.40 -15.24 -4.57
CA GLN A 269 1.41 -16.28 -4.83
C GLN A 269 2.07 -17.51 -5.46
N ARG A 270 3.02 -17.30 -6.39
CA ARG A 270 3.88 -18.37 -6.93
C ARG A 270 4.67 -19.03 -5.81
N TRP A 271 5.31 -18.23 -4.95
CA TRP A 271 6.11 -18.73 -3.84
C TRP A 271 5.28 -19.41 -2.76
N LYS A 272 4.02 -19.02 -2.54
CA LYS A 272 3.09 -19.71 -1.64
C LYS A 272 2.91 -21.18 -2.04
N ALA A 273 2.66 -21.43 -3.33
CA ALA A 273 2.42 -22.77 -3.87
C ALA A 273 3.70 -23.56 -4.20
N LEU A 274 4.86 -22.89 -4.25
CA LEU A 274 6.12 -23.49 -4.68
C LEU A 274 6.58 -24.64 -3.77
N ASP A 275 6.93 -25.77 -4.38
CA ASP A 275 7.59 -26.90 -3.72
C ASP A 275 9.12 -26.77 -3.87
N PRO A 276 9.88 -26.61 -2.77
CA PRO A 276 11.34 -26.52 -2.79
C PRO A 276 12.08 -27.69 -3.45
N ALA A 277 11.44 -28.86 -3.56
CA ALA A 277 12.07 -30.06 -4.09
C ALA A 277 11.89 -30.24 -5.62
N LYS A 278 11.10 -29.38 -6.28
CA LYS A 278 10.81 -29.48 -7.71
C LYS A 278 11.71 -28.57 -8.55
N ASP A 279 11.99 -28.98 -9.78
CA ASP A 279 12.82 -28.22 -10.73
C ASP A 279 12.27 -26.81 -11.02
N GLU A 280 10.95 -26.63 -10.94
CA GLU A 280 10.29 -25.32 -11.07
C GLU A 280 10.81 -24.26 -10.08
N ALA A 281 11.35 -24.70 -8.93
CA ALA A 281 11.97 -23.82 -7.94
C ALA A 281 13.15 -23.03 -8.51
N MET A 282 13.91 -23.60 -9.45
CA MET A 282 15.07 -22.93 -10.05
C MET A 282 14.68 -21.71 -10.89
N PHE A 283 13.54 -21.79 -11.58
CA PHE A 283 12.98 -20.67 -12.33
C PHE A 283 12.53 -19.55 -11.39
N GLU A 284 11.87 -19.91 -10.28
CA GLU A 284 11.38 -18.93 -9.31
C GLU A 284 12.50 -18.30 -8.48
N ILE A 285 13.59 -19.02 -8.18
CA ILE A 285 14.83 -18.48 -7.61
C ILE A 285 15.40 -17.40 -8.54
N SER A 286 15.52 -17.70 -9.84
CA SER A 286 16.07 -16.78 -10.83
C SER A 286 15.18 -15.55 -11.05
N ARG A 287 13.86 -15.72 -11.02
CA ARG A 287 12.87 -14.63 -11.06
C ARG A 287 13.00 -13.74 -9.84
N LEU A 288 13.00 -14.31 -8.64
CA LEU A 288 13.11 -13.59 -7.38
C LEU A 288 14.43 -12.82 -7.30
N TYR A 289 15.54 -13.43 -7.71
CA TYR A 289 16.83 -12.75 -7.75
C TYR A 289 16.81 -11.53 -8.67
N ARG A 290 16.30 -11.65 -9.91
CA ARG A 290 16.18 -10.52 -10.83
C ARG A 290 15.30 -9.40 -10.26
N PHE A 291 14.17 -9.76 -9.68
CA PHE A 291 13.27 -8.82 -9.02
C PHE A 291 13.99 -8.06 -7.90
N LEU A 292 14.62 -8.78 -6.96
CA LEU A 292 15.30 -8.18 -5.82
C LEU A 292 16.53 -7.36 -6.25
N ALA A 293 17.35 -7.88 -7.16
CA ALA A 293 18.55 -7.20 -7.62
C ALA A 293 18.21 -5.89 -8.35
N SER A 294 17.13 -5.86 -9.12
CA SER A 294 16.69 -4.64 -9.82
C SER A 294 16.21 -3.50 -8.91
N ARG A 295 15.93 -3.80 -7.62
CA ARG A 295 15.27 -2.88 -6.69
C ARG A 295 16.05 -2.60 -5.41
N TYR A 296 16.79 -3.59 -4.91
CA TYR A 296 17.42 -3.56 -3.59
C TYR A 296 18.92 -3.85 -3.62
N LEU A 297 19.52 -4.06 -4.79
CA LEU A 297 20.97 -4.10 -4.89
C LEU A 297 21.50 -2.68 -4.69
N ASP A 298 22.12 -2.44 -3.54
CA ASP A 298 22.76 -1.17 -3.24
C ASP A 298 23.94 -0.98 -4.21
N THR A 299 23.74 -0.19 -5.26
CA THR A 299 24.80 0.21 -6.20
C THR A 299 25.62 1.35 -5.61
N LYS A 300 26.09 1.20 -4.37
CA LYS A 300 27.32 1.87 -3.95
C LYS A 300 28.49 1.17 -4.63
N VAL A 301 28.58 1.39 -5.94
CA VAL A 301 29.77 1.12 -6.72
C VAL A 301 30.87 1.92 -6.07
N TRP A 302 31.86 1.19 -5.55
CA TRP A 302 33.14 1.70 -5.09
C TRP A 302 33.76 2.57 -6.18
N PHE A 303 33.59 3.89 -6.08
CA PHE A 303 34.62 4.82 -6.54
C PHE A 303 35.62 4.98 -5.39
N SER A 304 36.48 3.99 -5.20
CA SER A 304 37.71 4.17 -4.45
C SER A 304 38.83 4.46 -5.45
N GLY A 305 39.39 5.67 -5.35
CA GLY A 305 40.77 5.99 -5.73
C GLY A 305 41.10 5.96 -7.21
#